data_AF-A0A661CHN4-F1
#
_entry.id   AF-A0A661CHN4-F1
#
_cell.length_a   1.000
_cell.length_b   1.000
_cell.length_c   1.000
_cell.angle_alpha   90.00
_cell.angle_beta   90.00
_cell.angle_gamma   90.00
#
_symmetry.space_group_name_H-M   'P 1'
#
loop_
_entity.id
_entity.type
_entity.pdbx_description
1 polymer ?
#
loop_
_entity_poly.entity_id
_entity_poly.type
_entity_poly.pdbx_seq_one_letter_code
_entity_poly.pdbx_strand_id
1 'polypeptide(L)'
;MSDPRQYSFIKFDYTDLPKEYHGGYPFSKKHRYIYMGEIPNMGGHCIVMDDDGKMYVGYHTDNFVELTDDEMDEFWPVGYNPK
;
A
#
# COMPACT_ATOMS: atom_id res chain seq x y z
N MET A 1 -0.70 13.85 -7.38
CA MET A 1 -0.69 12.43 -7.76
C MET A 1 -2.13 11.94 -7.77
N SER A 2 -2.49 11.06 -8.69
CA SER A 2 -3.79 10.37 -8.66
C SER A 2 -3.74 9.26 -7.59
N ASP A 3 -4.87 8.98 -6.96
CA ASP A 3 -4.99 7.86 -6.02
C ASP A 3 -4.62 6.52 -6.70
N PRO A 4 -4.14 5.52 -5.94
CA PRO A 4 -3.86 4.19 -6.47
C PRO A 4 -5.11 3.58 -7.12
N ARG A 5 -4.91 2.73 -8.13
CA ARG A 5 -6.02 2.03 -8.77
C ARG A 5 -6.60 0.98 -7.82
N GLN A 6 -7.92 0.90 -7.73
CA GLN A 6 -8.56 -0.14 -6.90
C GLN A 6 -8.07 -1.53 -7.29
N TYR A 7 -7.69 -2.31 -6.27
CA TYR A 7 -7.08 -3.64 -6.33
C TYR A 7 -5.64 -3.69 -6.87
N SER A 8 -4.95 -2.56 -7.00
CA SER A 8 -3.52 -2.56 -7.30
C SER A 8 -2.69 -2.90 -6.07
N PHE A 9 -1.47 -3.39 -6.33
CA PHE A 9 -0.46 -3.52 -5.29
C PHE A 9 0.19 -2.17 -5.01
N ILE A 10 0.31 -1.85 -3.74
CA ILE A 10 0.83 -0.58 -3.23
C ILE A 10 1.90 -0.85 -2.16
N LYS A 11 2.74 0.13 -1.91
CA LYS A 11 3.64 0.20 -0.75
C LYS A 11 3.33 1.46 0.06
N PHE A 12 3.64 1.40 1.35
CA PHE A 12 3.60 2.57 2.20
C PHE A 12 4.78 3.49 1.86
N ASP A 13 4.50 4.75 1.59
CA ASP A 13 5.50 5.76 1.30
C ASP A 13 6.02 6.41 2.58
N TYR A 14 7.33 6.33 2.80
CA TYR A 14 8.00 6.90 3.96
C TYR A 14 8.79 8.16 3.61
N THR A 15 8.82 8.61 2.35
CA THR A 15 9.65 9.75 1.94
C THR A 15 9.21 11.04 2.61
N ASP A 16 7.90 11.25 2.70
CA ASP A 16 7.32 12.49 3.21
C ASP A 16 6.85 12.39 4.67
N LEU A 17 7.08 11.23 5.31
CA LEU A 17 6.75 11.03 6.71
C LEU A 17 7.92 11.45 7.61
N PRO A 18 7.74 12.38 8.57
CA PRO A 18 8.79 12.70 9.53
C PRO A 18 9.19 11.46 10.33
N LYS A 19 10.51 11.26 10.55
CA LYS A 19 11.07 10.03 11.14
C LYS A 19 10.44 9.62 12.47
N GLU A 20 10.02 10.58 13.28
CA GLU A 20 9.34 10.35 14.56
C GLU A 20 8.01 9.59 14.43
N TYR A 21 7.34 9.67 13.27
CA TYR A 21 6.09 8.95 13.01
C TYR A 21 6.30 7.58 12.38
N HIS A 22 7.52 7.21 11.96
CA HIS A 22 7.79 5.93 11.27
C HIS A 22 7.41 4.72 12.12
N GLY A 23 7.48 4.82 13.45
CA GLY A 23 7.09 3.75 14.38
C GLY A 23 5.61 3.71 14.75
N GLY A 24 4.82 4.72 14.36
CA GLY A 24 3.40 4.81 14.69
C GLY A 24 2.48 4.09 13.71
N TYR A 25 3.00 3.75 12.52
CA TYR A 25 2.25 3.05 11.48
C TYR A 25 2.50 1.55 11.53
N PRO A 26 1.46 0.72 11.32
CA PRO A 26 1.60 -0.73 11.31
C PRO A 26 2.10 -1.28 9.96
N PHE A 27 2.67 -0.41 9.11
CA PHE A 27 3.14 -0.73 7.78
C PHE A 27 4.65 -0.95 7.78
N SER A 28 5.13 -1.69 6.78
CA SER A 28 6.55 -2.02 6.63
C SER A 28 7.01 -1.81 5.19
N LYS A 29 8.23 -1.30 5.02
CA LYS A 29 8.90 -1.17 3.71
C LYS A 29 9.12 -2.50 2.99
N LYS A 30 9.04 -3.61 3.71
CA LYS A 30 9.30 -4.96 3.18
C LYS A 30 8.04 -5.70 2.74
N HIS A 31 6.87 -5.08 2.90
CA HIS A 31 5.60 -5.68 2.55
C HIS A 31 4.92 -4.84 1.48
N ARG A 32 4.21 -5.54 0.60
CA ARG A 32 3.21 -4.93 -0.26
C ARG A 32 1.83 -5.04 0.38
N TYR A 33 0.93 -4.20 -0.09
CA TYR A 33 -0.46 -4.22 0.30
C TYR A 33 -1.33 -4.14 -0.95
N ILE A 34 -2.60 -4.53 -0.83
CA ILE A 34 -3.59 -4.36 -1.88
C ILE A 34 -4.46 -3.16 -1.52
N TYR A 35 -4.54 -2.20 -2.43
CA TYR A 35 -5.42 -1.05 -2.27
C TYR A 35 -6.87 -1.47 -2.50
N MET A 36 -7.72 -1.41 -1.48
CA MET A 36 -9.11 -1.87 -1.58
C MET A 36 -10.07 -0.76 -2.01
N GLY A 37 -9.62 0.50 -1.96
CA GLY A 37 -10.39 1.68 -2.33
C GLY A 37 -10.47 2.72 -1.22
N GLU A 38 -10.98 3.89 -1.57
CA GLU A 38 -11.33 4.96 -0.65
C GLU A 38 -12.63 4.63 0.11
N ILE A 39 -12.75 5.13 1.34
CA ILE A 39 -13.96 5.04 2.14
C ILE A 39 -14.89 6.19 1.73
N PRO A 40 -16.08 5.94 1.14
CA PRO A 40 -16.93 7.00 0.58
C PRO A 40 -17.33 8.10 1.58
N ASN A 41 -17.38 7.76 2.87
CA ASN A 41 -17.77 8.67 3.95
C ASN A 41 -16.57 9.30 4.67
N MET A 42 -15.33 8.97 4.29
CA MET A 42 -14.10 9.49 4.87
C MET A 42 -13.11 9.86 3.76
N GLY A 43 -13.37 11.00 3.13
CA GLY A 43 -12.57 11.50 2.01
C GLY A 43 -11.06 11.48 2.32
N GLY A 44 -10.26 11.01 1.37
CA GLY A 44 -8.81 10.87 1.49
C GLY A 44 -8.35 9.70 2.36
N HIS A 45 -9.25 8.86 2.87
CA HIS A 45 -8.91 7.68 3.67
C HIS A 45 -9.28 6.40 2.94
N CYS A 46 -8.42 5.39 3.07
CA CYS A 46 -8.55 4.15 2.35
C CYS A 46 -8.63 2.93 3.25
N ILE A 47 -8.95 1.81 2.60
CA ILE A 47 -8.81 0.47 3.11
C ILE A 47 -7.67 -0.20 2.34
N VAL A 48 -6.74 -0.82 3.05
CA VAL A 48 -5.67 -1.63 2.45
C VAL A 48 -5.60 -3.00 3.13
N MET A 49 -5.15 -4.01 2.39
CA MET A 49 -5.05 -5.39 2.87
C MET A 49 -3.60 -5.88 2.74
N ASP A 50 -3.07 -6.59 3.74
CA ASP A 50 -1.78 -7.28 3.60
C ASP A 50 -1.92 -8.67 2.97
N ASP A 51 -0.78 -9.32 2.70
CA ASP A 51 -0.74 -10.67 2.11
C ASP A 51 -1.36 -11.74 3.03
N ASP A 52 -1.47 -11.50 4.34
CA ASP A 52 -2.12 -12.38 5.31
C ASP A 52 -3.65 -12.16 5.39
N GLY A 53 -4.18 -11.22 4.61
CA GLY A 53 -5.61 -10.87 4.57
C GLY A 53 -6.06 -9.94 5.68
N LYS A 54 -5.14 -9.37 6.47
CA LYS A 54 -5.48 -8.37 7.49
C LYS A 54 -5.80 -7.05 6.83
N MET A 55 -6.92 -6.48 7.25
CA MET A 55 -7.45 -5.21 6.74
C MET A 55 -7.03 -4.05 7.64
N TYR A 56 -6.55 -2.98 7.01
CA TYR A 56 -6.17 -1.72 7.62
C TYR A 56 -7.11 -0.64 7.11
N VAL A 57 -7.81 0.04 8.01
CA VAL A 57 -8.93 0.93 7.66
C VAL A 57 -8.66 2.33 8.20
N GLY A 58 -8.90 3.35 7.38
CA GLY A 58 -8.84 4.74 7.83
C GLY A 58 -7.43 5.33 7.80
N TYR A 59 -6.55 4.83 6.94
CA TYR A 59 -5.25 5.46 6.69
C TYR A 59 -5.35 6.37 5.47
N HIS A 60 -4.60 7.47 5.44
CA HIS A 60 -4.67 8.38 4.31
C HIS A 60 -4.15 7.73 3.03
N THR A 61 -4.86 7.93 1.92
CA THR A 61 -4.51 7.40 0.60
C THR A 61 -3.16 7.93 0.11
N ASP A 62 -2.79 9.16 0.46
CA ASP A 62 -1.55 9.82 0.06
C ASP A 62 -0.28 9.20 0.67
N ASN A 63 -0.41 8.42 1.73
CA ASN A 63 0.69 7.65 2.31
C ASN A 63 1.01 6.37 1.52
N PHE A 64 0.32 6.10 0.42
CA PHE A 64 0.51 4.91 -0.39
C PHE A 64 0.79 5.27 -1.84
N VAL A 65 1.71 4.52 -2.43
CA VAL A 65 2.03 4.62 -3.84
C VAL A 65 1.92 3.25 -4.49
N GLU A 66 1.43 3.22 -5.72
CA GLU A 66 1.36 2.00 -6.53
C GLU A 66 2.77 1.47 -6.81
N LEU A 67 2.93 0.16 -6.69
CA LEU A 67 4.19 -0.50 -7.05
C LEU A 67 4.42 -0.40 -8.55
N THR A 68 5.67 -0.15 -8.94
CA THR A 68 6.06 -0.23 -10.35
C THR A 68 6.17 -1.69 -10.78
N ASP A 69 6.18 -1.95 -12.10
CA ASP A 69 6.41 -3.29 -12.64
C ASP A 69 7.74 -3.89 -12.14
N ASP A 70 8.80 -3.08 -12.05
CA ASP A 70 10.10 -3.52 -11.54
C ASP A 70 10.02 -3.93 -10.05
N GLU A 71 9.29 -3.18 -9.23
CA GLU A 71 9.11 -3.51 -7.81
C GLU A 71 8.21 -4.73 -7.62
N MET A 72 7.22 -4.90 -8.49
CA MET A 72 6.33 -6.07 -8.50
C MET A 72 7.11 -7.38 -8.67
N ASP A 73 8.16 -7.38 -9.51
CA ASP A 73 9.03 -8.53 -9.71
C ASP A 73 9.83 -8.89 -8.45
N GLU A 74 10.13 -7.94 -7.56
CA GLU A 74 10.82 -8.19 -6.29
C GLU A 74 9.92 -8.89 -5.25
N PHE A 75 8.61 -8.63 -5.28
CA PHE A 75 7.65 -9.22 -4.34
C PHE A 75 7.17 -10.61 -4.73
N TRP A 76 7.56 -11.07 -5.89
CA TRP A 76 7.03 -12.31 -6.43
C TRP A 76 7.79 -13.53 -5.92
N PRO A 77 7.09 -14.63 -5.59
CA PRO A 77 7.78 -15.88 -5.32
C PRO A 77 8.61 -16.29 -6.55
N VAL A 78 9.87 -16.64 -6.30
CA VAL A 78 10.79 -17.12 -7.34
C VAL A 78 10.08 -18.16 -8.21
N GLY A 79 9.93 -17.86 -9.50
CA GLY A 79 9.42 -18.79 -10.50
C GLY A 79 7.92 -18.73 -10.80
N TYR A 80 7.13 -17.88 -10.12
CA TYR A 80 5.82 -17.52 -10.67
C TYR A 80 6.11 -16.49 -11.80
N ASN A 81 5.33 -16.45 -12.88
CA ASN A 81 5.21 -15.30 -13.78
C ASN A 81 3.71 -15.14 -14.12
N PRO A 82 3.04 -14.04 -13.76
CA PRO A 82 1.60 -13.89 -14.00
C PRO A 82 1.28 -13.45 -15.44
N LYS A 83 2.31 -13.27 -16.30
CA LYS A 83 2.13 -12.99 -17.73
C LYS A 83 1.36 -14.10 -18.45
#